data_AF-A0A959NST5-F1
#
_entry.id   AF-A0A959NST5-F1
#
_cell.length_a   1.000
_cell.length_b   1.000
_cell.length_c   1.000
_cell.angle_alpha   90.00
_cell.angle_beta   90.00
_cell.angle_gamma   90.00
#
_symmetry.space_group_name_H-M   'P 1'
#
loop_
_entity.id
_entity.type
_entity.pdbx_description
1 polymer ?
#
loop_
_entity_poly.entity_id
_entity_poly.type
_entity_poly.pdbx_seq_one_letter_code
_entity_poly.pdbx_strand_id
1 'polypeptide(L)'
;MKKKDEIRFNAWSEHLKNTKELTSYSIKRMDLLIVSISGAGIYIIFETLREFKTGNIDIDNPKLLLLSGISFLLAITLNFISQWTGYMANSFEEEYIRIELRKIEKEEDNEDCDQKRYDKKVQNFNKLTDILNALSILSMFTGLILLAIFNFKLF
;
A
#
# COMPACT_ATOMS: atom_id res chain seq x y z
N MET A 1 -24.13 27.47 18.76
CA MET A 1 -24.57 26.77 17.52
C MET A 1 -26.07 26.53 17.60
N LYS A 2 -26.86 26.67 16.51
CA LYS A 2 -28.30 26.31 16.60
C LYS A 2 -28.41 24.79 16.76
N LYS A 3 -29.30 24.30 17.62
CA LYS A 3 -29.47 22.86 17.95
C LYS A 3 -29.57 21.93 16.73
N LYS A 4 -30.14 22.42 15.62
CA LYS A 4 -30.23 21.71 14.34
C LYS A 4 -28.88 21.56 13.63
N ASP A 5 -28.01 22.57 13.73
CA ASP A 5 -26.69 22.56 13.12
C ASP A 5 -25.75 21.61 13.90
N GLU A 6 -25.95 21.48 15.21
CA GLU A 6 -25.23 20.53 16.08
C GLU A 6 -25.56 19.08 15.78
N ILE A 7 -26.85 18.75 15.61
CA ILE A 7 -27.28 17.40 15.20
C ILE A 7 -26.67 17.03 13.83
N ARG A 8 -26.70 17.97 12.87
CA ARG A 8 -26.10 17.75 11.55
C ARG A 8 -24.59 17.57 11.64
N PHE A 9 -23.90 18.41 12.40
CA PHE A 9 -22.46 18.31 12.59
C PHE A 9 -22.05 16.96 13.19
N ASN A 10 -22.77 16.50 14.21
CA ASN A 10 -22.50 15.21 14.86
C ASN A 10 -22.73 14.04 13.89
N ALA A 11 -23.84 14.05 13.13
CA ALA A 11 -24.12 13.01 12.13
C ALA A 11 -23.05 12.95 11.03
N TRP A 12 -22.59 14.09 10.53
CA TRP A 12 -21.51 14.15 9.54
C TRP A 12 -20.16 13.72 10.11
N SER A 13 -19.86 14.09 11.36
CA SER A 13 -18.62 13.69 12.03
C SER A 13 -18.55 12.18 12.26
N GLU A 14 -19.67 11.58 12.66
CA GLU A 14 -19.79 10.12 12.80
C GLU A 14 -19.65 9.42 11.43
N HIS A 15 -20.33 9.92 10.41
CA HIS A 15 -20.23 9.37 9.06
C HIS A 15 -18.79 9.44 8.51
N LEU A 16 -18.10 10.56 8.74
CA LEU A 16 -16.70 10.72 8.37
C LEU A 16 -15.80 9.73 9.10
N LYS A 17 -15.98 9.55 10.42
CA LYS A 17 -15.23 8.57 11.20
C LYS A 17 -15.41 7.15 10.64
N ASN A 18 -16.64 6.73 10.42
CA ASN A 18 -16.95 5.41 9.86
C ASN A 18 -16.32 5.22 8.48
N THR A 19 -16.36 6.24 7.62
CA THR A 19 -15.76 6.20 6.28
C THR A 19 -14.23 6.04 6.34
N LYS A 20 -13.56 6.71 7.29
CA LYS A 20 -12.11 6.55 7.52
C LYS A 20 -11.75 5.14 7.97
N GLU A 21 -12.52 4.58 8.89
CA GLU A 21 -12.32 3.20 9.38
C GLU A 21 -12.51 2.17 8.25
N LEU A 22 -13.56 2.31 7.45
CA LEU A 22 -13.82 1.44 6.29
C LEU A 22 -12.73 1.56 5.21
N THR A 23 -12.22 2.78 4.98
CA THR A 23 -11.10 3.00 4.06
C THR A 23 -9.84 2.30 4.56
N SER A 24 -9.47 2.48 5.83
CA SER A 24 -8.31 1.82 6.45
C SER A 24 -8.42 0.29 6.38
N TYR A 25 -9.61 -0.24 6.63
CA TYR A 25 -9.88 -1.66 6.51
C TYR A 25 -9.68 -2.19 5.08
N SER A 26 -10.17 -1.45 4.09
CA SER A 26 -10.05 -1.81 2.69
C SER A 26 -8.59 -1.82 2.23
N ILE A 27 -7.78 -0.84 2.65
CA ILE A 27 -6.33 -0.78 2.37
C ILE A 27 -5.62 -2.01 2.93
N LYS A 28 -5.84 -2.34 4.21
CA LYS A 28 -5.23 -3.52 4.85
C LYS A 28 -5.58 -4.83 4.13
N ARG A 29 -6.81 -4.95 3.64
CA ARG A 29 -7.22 -6.12 2.85
C ARG A 29 -6.49 -6.19 1.50
N MET A 30 -6.32 -5.05 0.82
CA MET A 30 -5.57 -5.01 -0.44
C MET A 30 -4.11 -5.44 -0.22
N ASP A 31 -3.46 -4.97 0.84
CA ASP A 31 -2.10 -5.38 1.20
C ASP A 31 -1.99 -6.91 1.37
N LEU A 32 -2.92 -7.49 2.14
CA LEU A 32 -2.98 -8.94 2.34
C LEU A 32 -3.20 -9.70 1.03
N LEU A 33 -4.05 -9.19 0.14
CA LEU A 33 -4.29 -9.80 -1.17
C LEU A 33 -3.03 -9.75 -2.04
N ILE A 34 -2.33 -8.62 -2.07
CA ILE A 34 -1.10 -8.46 -2.87
C ILE A 34 -0.03 -9.46 -2.42
N VAL A 35 0.21 -9.55 -1.11
CA VAL A 35 1.21 -10.48 -0.56
C VAL A 35 0.79 -11.93 -0.80
N SER A 36 -0.48 -12.27 -0.58
CA SER A 36 -0.96 -13.65 -0.72
C SER A 36 -0.93 -14.14 -2.17
N ILE A 37 -1.43 -13.32 -3.11
CA ILE A 37 -1.48 -13.67 -4.53
C ILE A 37 -0.07 -13.72 -5.12
N SER A 38 0.76 -12.71 -4.82
CA SER A 38 2.13 -12.67 -5.34
C SER A 38 2.99 -13.79 -4.75
N GLY A 39 2.82 -14.11 -3.46
CA GLY A 39 3.48 -15.24 -2.81
C GLY A 39 3.09 -16.58 -3.44
N ALA A 40 1.80 -16.80 -3.68
CA ALA A 40 1.31 -17.98 -4.39
C ALA A 40 1.85 -18.06 -5.83
N GLY A 41 1.89 -16.94 -6.55
CA GLY A 41 2.48 -16.85 -7.89
C GLY A 41 3.97 -17.22 -7.91
N ILE A 42 4.75 -16.69 -6.98
CA ILE A 42 6.18 -17.03 -6.83
C ILE A 42 6.35 -18.52 -6.49
N TYR A 43 5.51 -19.07 -5.61
CA TYR A 43 5.54 -20.50 -5.29
C TYR A 43 5.31 -21.37 -6.52
N ILE A 44 4.28 -21.06 -7.33
CA ILE A 44 4.01 -21.76 -8.59
C ILE A 44 5.21 -21.70 -9.54
N ILE A 45 5.86 -20.54 -9.63
CA ILE A 45 7.07 -20.37 -10.46
C ILE A 45 8.20 -21.29 -9.99
N PHE A 46 8.46 -21.37 -8.68
CA PHE A 46 9.51 -22.25 -8.15
C PHE A 46 9.22 -23.73 -8.35
N GLU A 47 7.97 -24.16 -8.12
CA GLU A 47 7.55 -25.53 -8.40
C GLU A 47 7.71 -25.86 -9.88
N THR A 48 7.27 -24.97 -10.76
CA THR A 48 7.42 -25.11 -12.21
C THR A 48 8.90 -25.27 -12.62
N LEU A 49 9.78 -24.41 -12.11
CA LEU A 49 11.22 -24.50 -12.36
C LEU A 49 11.83 -25.82 -11.83
N ARG A 50 11.35 -26.32 -10.69
CA ARG A 50 11.81 -27.60 -10.12
C ARG A 50 11.44 -28.76 -11.04
N GLU A 51 10.20 -28.81 -11.51
CA GLU A 51 9.72 -29.87 -12.41
C GLU A 51 10.48 -29.87 -13.73
N PHE A 52 10.72 -28.70 -14.33
CA PHE A 52 11.54 -28.61 -15.55
C PHE A 52 12.97 -29.11 -15.35
N LYS A 53 13.59 -28.79 -14.20
CA LYS A 53 14.95 -29.24 -13.87
C LYS A 53 15.03 -30.75 -13.63
N THR A 54 14.02 -31.34 -12.98
CA THR A 54 14.00 -32.78 -12.68
C THR A 54 13.55 -33.63 -13.86
N GLY A 55 12.62 -33.11 -14.68
CA GLY A 55 12.03 -33.81 -15.81
C GLY A 55 12.86 -33.79 -17.10
N ASN A 56 13.97 -33.03 -17.15
CA ASN A 56 14.73 -32.75 -18.39
C ASN A 56 13.84 -32.24 -19.54
N ILE A 57 12.81 -31.47 -19.21
CA ILE A 57 11.91 -30.86 -20.20
C ILE A 57 12.48 -29.49 -20.56
N ASP A 58 12.65 -29.22 -21.85
CA ASP A 58 13.10 -27.91 -22.31
C ASP A 58 12.01 -26.85 -22.03
N ILE A 59 12.43 -25.74 -21.42
CA ILE A 59 11.52 -24.63 -21.12
C ILE A 59 11.37 -23.77 -22.37
N ASP A 60 10.19 -23.81 -22.96
CA ASP A 60 9.82 -22.81 -23.96
C ASP A 60 9.54 -21.47 -23.28
N ASN A 61 10.26 -20.43 -23.71
CA ASN A 61 10.11 -19.04 -23.24
C ASN A 61 10.35 -18.82 -21.73
N PRO A 62 11.53 -19.20 -21.17
CA PRO A 62 11.85 -19.02 -19.75
C PRO A 62 11.82 -17.55 -19.30
N LYS A 63 11.98 -16.62 -20.26
CA LYS A 63 11.91 -15.18 -20.02
C LYS A 63 10.55 -14.74 -19.47
N LEU A 64 9.44 -15.35 -19.91
CA LEU A 64 8.10 -15.00 -19.43
C LEU A 64 7.92 -15.36 -17.96
N LEU A 65 8.40 -16.56 -17.59
CA LEU A 65 8.38 -17.04 -16.21
C LEU A 65 9.25 -16.16 -15.30
N LEU A 66 10.44 -15.79 -15.76
CA LEU A 66 11.34 -14.87 -15.05
C LEU A 66 10.70 -13.48 -14.86
N LEU A 67 10.15 -12.90 -15.92
CA LEU A 67 9.47 -11.60 -15.86
C LEU A 67 8.27 -11.63 -14.90
N SER A 68 7.48 -12.70 -14.92
CA SER A 68 6.37 -12.90 -13.98
C SER A 68 6.86 -12.90 -12.53
N GLY A 69 7.93 -13.64 -12.24
CA GLY A 69 8.52 -13.71 -10.90
C GLY A 69 9.06 -12.36 -10.42
N ILE A 70 9.75 -11.62 -11.30
CA ILE A 70 10.23 -10.27 -11.02
C ILE A 70 9.03 -9.33 -10.75
N SER A 71 7.96 -9.40 -11.53
CA SER A 71 6.76 -8.60 -11.33
C SER A 71 6.07 -8.88 -9.98
N PHE A 72 5.98 -10.15 -9.55
CA PHE A 72 5.45 -10.48 -8.22
C PHE A 72 6.35 -10.01 -7.08
N LEU A 73 7.67 -10.18 -7.20
CA LEU A 73 8.61 -9.71 -6.19
C LEU A 73 8.57 -8.17 -6.07
N LEU A 74 8.50 -7.49 -7.20
CA LEU A 74 8.35 -6.04 -7.24
C LEU A 74 7.02 -5.60 -6.61
N ALA A 75 5.92 -6.31 -6.86
CA ALA A 75 4.63 -6.03 -6.22
C ALA A 75 4.71 -6.10 -4.69
N ILE A 76 5.28 -7.18 -4.14
CA ILE A 76 5.47 -7.34 -2.69
C ILE A 76 6.37 -6.24 -2.12
N THR A 77 7.47 -5.93 -2.81
CA THR A 77 8.44 -4.92 -2.37
C THR A 77 7.82 -3.53 -2.34
N LEU A 78 7.11 -3.14 -3.41
CA LEU A 78 6.40 -1.86 -3.47
C LEU A 78 5.30 -1.78 -2.42
N ASN A 79 4.57 -2.86 -2.18
CA ASN A 79 3.54 -2.91 -1.15
C ASN A 79 4.14 -2.73 0.27
N PHE A 80 5.27 -3.38 0.55
CA PHE A 80 5.97 -3.21 1.82
C PHE A 80 6.47 -1.76 2.02
N ILE A 81 7.09 -1.17 0.99
CA ILE A 81 7.55 0.23 1.06
C ILE A 81 6.35 1.17 1.24
N SER A 82 5.22 0.89 0.60
CA SER A 82 3.98 1.66 0.77
C SER A 82 3.53 1.67 2.23
N GLN A 83 3.45 0.50 2.88
CA GLN A 83 3.10 0.39 4.31
C GLN A 83 4.08 1.17 5.19
N TRP A 84 5.38 1.08 4.90
CA TRP A 84 6.40 1.83 5.62
C TRP A 84 6.25 3.34 5.46
N THR A 85 5.99 3.82 4.23
CA THR A 85 5.74 5.25 3.98
C THR A 85 4.47 5.76 4.68
N GLY A 86 3.42 4.95 4.74
CA GLY A 86 2.20 5.26 5.49
C GLY A 86 2.45 5.32 7.00
N TYR A 87 3.30 4.43 7.53
CA TYR A 87 3.75 4.50 8.92
C TYR A 87 4.51 5.81 9.21
N MET A 88 5.44 6.20 8.33
CA MET A 88 6.17 7.47 8.47
C MET A 88 5.25 8.69 8.40
N ALA A 89 4.25 8.69 7.51
CA ALA A 89 3.25 9.76 7.45
C ALA A 89 2.50 9.89 8.79
N ASN A 90 2.02 8.79 9.36
CA ASN A 90 1.32 8.79 10.63
C ASN A 90 2.23 9.27 11.79
N SER A 91 3.51 8.92 11.79
CA SER A 91 4.45 9.40 12.80
C SER A 91 4.68 10.91 12.70
N PHE A 92 4.76 11.48 11.50
CA PHE A 92 4.85 12.94 11.34
C PHE A 92 3.54 13.67 11.67
N GLU A 93 2.39 13.03 11.40
CA GLU A 93 1.07 13.54 11.81
C GLU A 93 0.97 13.60 13.34
N GLU A 94 1.49 12.60 14.05
CA GLU A 94 1.52 12.60 15.52
C GLU A 94 2.33 13.78 16.07
N GLU A 95 3.51 14.06 15.51
CA GLU A 95 4.32 15.22 15.92
C GLU A 95 3.63 16.55 15.58
N TYR A 96 2.93 16.63 14.42
CA TYR A 96 2.11 17.78 14.08
C TYR A 96 1.00 18.02 15.12
N ILE A 97 0.27 16.96 15.51
CA ILE A 97 -0.80 17.04 16.51
C ILE A 97 -0.26 17.46 17.87
N ARG A 98 0.91 16.95 18.28
CA ARG A 98 1.55 17.34 19.56
C ARG A 98 1.87 18.84 19.61
N ILE A 99 2.39 19.40 18.52
CA ILE A 99 2.63 20.86 18.40
C ILE A 99 1.31 21.63 18.51
N GLU A 100 0.26 21.18 17.80
CA GLU A 100 -1.05 21.84 17.85
C GLU A 100 -1.67 21.83 19.26
N LEU A 101 -1.53 20.73 20.00
CA LEU A 101 -2.00 20.64 21.38
C LEU A 101 -1.25 21.60 22.32
N ARG A 102 0.08 21.70 22.21
CA ARG A 102 0.88 22.66 23.00
C ARG A 102 0.50 24.11 22.75
N LYS A 103 0.19 24.46 21.49
CA LYS A 103 -0.30 25.79 21.12
C LYS A 103 -1.64 26.11 21.79
N ILE A 104 -2.57 25.15 21.82
CA ILE A 104 -3.86 25.29 22.49
C ILE A 104 -3.66 25.48 24.01
N GLU A 105 -2.70 24.77 24.60
CA GLU A 105 -2.33 24.87 26.01
C GLU A 105 -1.53 26.15 26.35
N LYS A 106 -1.22 26.99 25.34
CA LYS A 106 -0.45 28.24 25.44
C LYS A 106 0.97 28.05 25.98
N GLU A 107 1.56 26.88 25.77
CA GLU A 107 2.90 26.58 26.27
C GLU A 107 4.01 27.23 25.43
N GLU A 108 3.85 27.38 24.10
CA GLU A 108 4.85 28.05 23.24
C GLU A 108 4.24 28.70 21.96
N ASP A 109 4.68 29.93 21.64
CA ASP A 109 4.17 30.75 20.50
C ASP A 109 4.99 30.62 19.19
N ASN A 110 6.12 29.87 19.18
CA ASN A 110 7.11 29.91 18.08
C ASN A 110 7.30 28.60 17.27
N GLU A 111 6.50 27.55 17.47
CA GLU A 111 6.67 26.25 16.77
C GLU A 111 6.11 26.22 15.32
N ASP A 112 5.77 27.37 14.73
CA ASP A 112 5.05 27.47 13.45
C ASP A 112 5.85 26.97 12.22
N CYS A 113 7.19 27.02 12.30
CA CYS A 113 8.09 26.52 11.27
C CYS A 113 8.15 24.99 11.24
N ASP A 114 8.22 24.36 12.42
CA ASP A 114 8.28 22.91 12.54
C ASP A 114 6.94 22.25 12.19
N GLN A 115 5.82 22.90 12.53
CA GLN A 115 4.49 22.45 12.12
C GLN A 115 4.34 22.34 10.60
N LYS A 116 4.71 23.40 9.86
CA LYS A 116 4.67 23.40 8.38
C LYS A 116 5.57 22.34 7.78
N ARG A 117 6.70 22.05 8.43
CA ARG A 117 7.63 21.00 8.01
C ARG A 117 7.01 19.61 8.18
N TYR A 118 6.34 19.34 9.30
CA TYR A 118 5.67 18.07 9.53
C TYR A 118 4.48 17.86 8.60
N ASP A 119 3.61 18.85 8.42
CA ASP A 119 2.49 18.78 7.45
C ASP A 119 3.00 18.49 6.03
N LYS A 120 4.03 19.19 5.57
CA LYS A 120 4.63 18.92 4.25
C LYS A 120 5.18 17.49 4.13
N LYS A 121 5.78 16.95 5.20
CA LYS A 121 6.25 15.56 5.22
C LYS A 121 5.06 14.60 5.13
N VAL A 122 4.01 14.79 5.93
CA VAL A 122 2.79 13.98 5.89
C VAL A 122 2.24 13.93 4.46
N GLN A 123 2.07 15.09 3.81
CA GLN A 123 1.55 15.17 2.45
C GLN A 123 2.42 14.43 1.44
N ASN A 124 3.75 14.55 1.55
CA ASN A 124 4.68 13.86 0.65
C ASN A 124 4.66 12.35 0.84
N PHE A 125 4.67 11.87 2.09
CA PHE A 125 4.62 10.44 2.38
C PHE A 125 3.28 9.83 1.97
N ASN A 126 2.15 10.49 2.23
CA ASN A 126 0.84 10.03 1.78
C ASN A 126 0.76 9.90 0.26
N LYS A 127 1.24 10.91 -0.49
CA LYS A 127 1.30 10.83 -1.97
C LYS A 127 2.17 9.66 -2.44
N LEU A 128 3.30 9.43 -1.77
CA LEU A 128 4.18 8.32 -2.10
C LEU A 128 3.51 6.97 -1.80
N THR A 129 2.82 6.83 -0.68
CA THR A 129 2.02 5.65 -0.32
C THR A 129 0.98 5.34 -1.40
N ASP A 130 0.22 6.34 -1.85
CA ASP A 130 -0.81 6.14 -2.88
C ASP A 130 -0.20 5.67 -4.21
N ILE A 131 0.91 6.28 -4.63
CA ILE A 131 1.62 5.90 -5.86
C ILE A 131 2.18 4.47 -5.74
N LEU A 132 2.85 4.15 -4.63
CA LEU A 132 3.43 2.82 -4.40
C LEU A 132 2.34 1.73 -4.36
N ASN A 133 1.20 2.01 -3.72
CA ASN A 133 0.05 1.10 -3.72
C ASN A 133 -0.45 0.83 -5.14
N ALA A 134 -0.68 1.88 -5.93
CA ALA A 134 -1.12 1.71 -7.32
C ALA A 134 -0.11 0.90 -8.16
N LEU A 135 1.19 1.21 -8.03
CA LEU A 135 2.24 0.47 -8.73
C LEU A 135 2.33 -0.99 -8.28
N SER A 136 2.14 -1.27 -6.98
CA SER A 136 2.16 -2.64 -6.46
C SER A 136 1.03 -3.49 -7.05
N ILE A 137 -0.18 -2.93 -7.17
CA ILE A 137 -1.35 -3.59 -7.77
C ILE A 137 -1.09 -3.87 -9.25
N LEU A 138 -0.61 -2.87 -10.01
CA LEU A 138 -0.29 -3.03 -11.43
C LEU A 138 0.80 -4.08 -11.67
N SER A 139 1.83 -4.10 -10.82
CA SER A 139 2.90 -5.10 -10.89
C SER A 139 2.38 -6.52 -10.61
N MET A 140 1.51 -6.68 -9.62
CA MET A 140 0.87 -7.99 -9.33
C MET A 140 0.05 -8.48 -10.53
N PHE A 141 -0.81 -7.63 -11.10
CA PHE A 141 -1.61 -7.99 -12.28
C PHE A 141 -0.73 -8.34 -13.49
N THR A 142 0.34 -7.58 -13.71
CA THR A 142 1.31 -7.90 -14.77
C THR A 142 1.93 -9.28 -14.55
N GLY A 143 2.33 -9.60 -13.32
CA GLY A 143 2.85 -10.93 -12.96
C GLY A 143 1.86 -12.05 -13.25
N LEU A 144 0.58 -11.86 -12.89
CA LEU A 144 -0.50 -12.83 -13.17
C LEU A 144 -0.72 -13.04 -14.66
N ILE A 145 -0.79 -11.96 -15.44
CA ILE A 145 -1.00 -12.03 -16.90
C ILE A 145 0.17 -12.77 -17.57
N LEU A 146 1.41 -12.46 -17.19
CA LEU A 146 2.60 -13.12 -17.73
C LEU A 146 2.62 -14.61 -17.38
N LEU A 147 2.26 -14.96 -16.13
CA LEU A 147 2.18 -16.36 -15.70
C LEU A 147 1.08 -17.11 -16.47
N ALA A 148 -0.08 -16.48 -16.68
CA ALA A 148 -1.17 -17.06 -17.46
C ALA A 148 -0.74 -17.30 -18.91
N ILE A 149 -0.12 -16.31 -19.57
CA ILE A 149 0.39 -16.45 -20.94
C ILE A 149 1.41 -17.59 -21.04
N PHE A 150 2.32 -17.70 -20.06
CA PHE A 150 3.28 -18.80 -20.02
C PHE A 150 2.56 -20.17 -19.94
N ASN A 151 1.61 -20.32 -19.02
CA ASN A 151 0.85 -21.57 -18.87
C ASN A 151 0.02 -21.91 -20.12
N PHE A 152 -0.61 -20.93 -20.77
CA PHE A 152 -1.36 -21.15 -22.01
C PHE A 152 -0.49 -21.54 -23.20
N LYS A 153 0.79 -21.14 -23.22
CA LYS A 153 1.75 -21.56 -24.27
C LYS A 153 2.35 -22.93 -23.99
N LEU A 154 2.26 -23.41 -22.75
CA LEU A 154 2.75 -24.72 -22.35
C LEU A 154 1.76 -25.85 -22.70
N PHE A 155 0.46 -25.54 -22.70
CA PHE A 155 -0.61 -26.40 -23.23
C PHE A 155 -0.70 -26.31 -24.75
#